data_AF-A0A7W1GC53-F1
#
_entry.id   AF-A0A7W1GC53-F1
#
_cell.length_a   1.000
_cell.length_b   1.000
_cell.length_c   1.000
_cell.angle_alpha   90.00
_cell.angle_beta   90.00
_cell.angle_gamma   90.00
#
_symmetry.space_group_name_H-M   'P 1'
#
loop_
_entity.id
_entity.type
_entity.pdbx_description
1 polymer ?
#
loop_
_entity_poly.entity_id
_entity_poly.type
_entity_poly.pdbx_seq_one_letter_code
_entity_poly.pdbx_strand_id
1 'polypeptide(L)' 'MRDPLLAGILSLLIPGVGQIYNGRIIVGVLWLILTGVSWIGTAGLFGWVIHLIAAYCAYSYAKDHPVRV' A
#
# COMPACT_ATOMS: atom_id res chain seq x y z
N MET A 1 2.54 -16.52 8.52
CA MET A 1 2.98 -15.82 7.30
C MET A 1 1.97 -14.75 6.96
N ARG A 2 2.42 -13.54 6.62
CA ARG A 2 1.53 -12.47 6.14
C ARG A 2 1.00 -12.87 4.76
N ASP A 3 -0.31 -12.75 4.55
CA ASP A 3 -0.93 -13.12 3.27
C ASP A 3 -0.67 -12.01 2.22
N PRO A 4 -0.01 -12.33 1.08
CA PRO A 4 0.29 -11.32 0.08
C PRO A 4 -0.95 -10.69 -0.55
N LEU A 5 -2.00 -11.47 -0.75
CA LEU A 5 -3.23 -11.02 -1.37
C LEU A 5 -3.97 -10.06 -0.42
N LEU A 6 -4.01 -10.38 0.87
CA LEU A 6 -4.51 -9.49 1.91
C LEU A 6 -3.70 -8.18 1.98
N ALA A 7 -2.37 -8.26 1.94
CA ALA A 7 -1.51 -7.08 1.93
C ALA A 7 -1.82 -6.17 0.71
N GLY A 8 -2.01 -6.76 -0.46
CA GLY A 8 -2.42 -6.04 -1.66
C GLY A 8 -3.79 -5.37 -1.52
N ILE A 9 -4.81 -6.11 -1.08
CA ILE A 9 -6.18 -5.58 -0.88
C ILE A 9 -6.19 -4.42 0.12
N LEU A 10 -5.48 -4.56 1.24
CA LEU A 10 -5.38 -3.49 2.23
C LEU A 10 -4.83 -2.19 1.64
N SER A 11 -3.76 -2.29 0.84
CA SER A 11 -3.19 -1.12 0.15
C SER A 11 -4.01 -0.63 -1.04
N LEU A 12 -4.85 -1.47 -1.65
CA LEU A 12 -5.78 -1.05 -2.70
C LEU A 12 -6.90 -0.18 -2.12
N LEU A 13 -7.41 -0.55 -0.94
CA LEU A 13 -8.44 0.21 -0.24
C LEU A 13 -7.88 1.53 0.29
N ILE A 14 -6.74 1.44 1.00
CA ILE A 14 -6.06 2.60 1.59
C ILE A 14 -4.56 2.44 1.33
N PRO A 15 -3.98 3.20 0.41
CA PRO A 15 -2.56 3.11 0.10
C PRO A 15 -1.69 3.28 1.34
N GLY A 16 -0.84 2.29 1.59
CA GLY A 16 0.05 2.26 2.75
C GLY A 16 -0.38 1.31 3.85
N VAL A 17 -1.67 0.94 3.95
CA VAL A 17 -2.13 -0.01 4.98
C VAL A 17 -1.55 -1.41 4.77
N GLY A 18 -1.44 -1.87 3.53
CA GLY A 18 -0.75 -3.13 3.22
C GLY A 18 0.75 -3.11 3.57
N GLN A 19 1.39 -1.94 3.50
CA GLN A 19 2.79 -1.77 3.92
C GLN A 19 2.92 -1.83 5.45
N ILE A 20 1.99 -1.21 6.18
CA ILE A 20 1.91 -1.31 7.64
C ILE A 20 1.65 -2.75 8.06
N TYR A 21 0.72 -3.45 7.38
CA TYR A 21 0.48 -4.87 7.58
C TYR A 21 1.78 -5.68 7.44
N ASN A 22 2.61 -5.35 6.44
CA ASN A 22 3.94 -5.92 6.22
C ASN A 22 5.03 -5.49 7.21
N GLY A 23 4.71 -4.68 8.23
CA GLY A 23 5.66 -4.16 9.21
C GLY A 23 6.48 -2.96 8.72
N ARG A 24 6.22 -2.46 7.51
CA ARG A 24 6.91 -1.30 6.93
C ARG A 24 6.15 -0.01 7.28
N ILE A 25 6.11 0.33 8.57
CA ILE A 25 5.30 1.43 9.10
C ILE A 25 5.64 2.77 8.43
N ILE A 26 6.92 3.13 8.36
CA ILE A 26 7.38 4.40 7.77
C ILE A 26 6.95 4.48 6.29
N VAL A 27 7.14 3.40 5.54
CA VAL A 27 6.75 3.35 4.12
C VAL A 27 5.23 3.49 3.99
N GLY A 28 4.46 2.85 4.86
CA GLY A 28 3.01 3.00 4.91
C GLY A 28 2.56 4.44 5.12
N VAL A 29 3.19 5.16 6.05
CA VAL A 29 2.90 6.59 6.30
C VAL A 29 3.22 7.45 5.08
N LEU A 30 4.34 7.19 4.40
CA LEU A 30 4.69 7.92 3.17
C LEU A 30 3.64 7.71 2.06
N TRP A 31 3.10 6.50 1.91
CA TRP A 31 2.00 6.23 0.98
C TRP A 31 0.72 6.97 1.34
N LEU A 32 0.37 7.07 2.62
CA LEU A 32 -0.81 7.83 3.07
C LEU A 32 -0.69 9.31 2.73
N ILE A 33 0.47 9.92 2.98
CA ILE A 33 0.74 11.33 2.64
C ILE A 33 0.65 11.53 1.14
N LEU A 34 1.33 10.69 0.36
CA LEU A 34 1.35 10.77 -1.10
C LEU A 34 -0.07 10.66 -1.68
N THR A 35 -0.89 9.77 -1.11
CA THR A 35 -2.28 9.60 -1.51
C THR A 35 -3.11 10.82 -1.18
N GLY A 36 -3.00 11.38 0.03
CA GLY A 36 -3.69 12.62 0.38
C GLY A 36 -3.35 13.76 -0.58
N VAL A 37 -2.06 13.93 -0.88
CA VAL A 37 -1.60 14.95 -1.84
C VAL A 37 -2.09 14.67 -3.27
N SER A 38 -2.10 13.42 -3.73
CA SER A 38 -2.53 13.10 -5.09
C SER A 38 -4.03 13.31 -5.28
N TRP A 39 -4.86 12.94 -4.29
CA TRP A 39 -6.30 13.15 -4.34
C TRP A 39 -6.64 14.64 -4.39
N ILE A 40 -6.00 15.46 -3.56
CA ILE A 40 -6.22 16.91 -3.53
C ILE A 40 -5.65 17.58 -4.79
N GLY A 41 -4.39 17.28 -5.13
CA GLY A 41 -3.66 17.93 -6.22
C GLY A 41 -4.16 17.58 -7.62
N THR A 42 -4.94 16.49 -7.76
CA THR A 42 -5.44 16.04 -9.07
C THR A 42 -6.96 15.94 -9.16
N ALA A 43 -7.69 16.48 -8.18
CA ALA A 43 -9.15 16.33 -8.06
C ALA A 43 -9.60 14.84 -8.14
N GLY A 44 -8.78 13.93 -7.63
CA GLY A 44 -9.07 12.49 -7.54
C GLY A 44 -8.75 11.62 -8.75
N LEU A 45 -8.35 12.20 -9.90
CA LEU A 45 -8.07 11.41 -11.11
C LEU A 45 -6.84 10.51 -10.98
N PHE A 46 -5.72 11.04 -10.45
CA PHE A 46 -4.50 10.24 -10.25
C PHE A 46 -4.49 9.46 -8.94
N GLY A 47 -5.47 9.69 -8.05
CA GLY A 47 -5.61 8.96 -6.79
C GLY A 47 -5.65 7.45 -7.02
N TRP A 48 -6.47 6.99 -7.96
CA TRP A 48 -6.63 5.56 -8.27
C TRP A 48 -5.35 4.88 -8.76
N VAL A 49 -4.49 5.59 -9.51
CA VAL A 49 -3.20 5.05 -9.96
C VAL A 49 -2.31 4.74 -8.75
N ILE A 50 -2.31 5.61 -7.74
CA ILE A 50 -1.55 5.40 -6.50
C ILE A 50 -2.06 4.16 -5.76
N HIS A 51 -3.37 3.92 -5.74
CA HIS A 51 -3.96 2.73 -5.12
C HIS A 51 -3.48 1.44 -5.78
N LEU A 52 -3.46 1.39 -7.11
CA LEU A 52 -2.98 0.21 -7.85
C LEU A 52 -1.49 -0.06 -7.60
N ILE A 53 -0.66 0.98 -7.63
CA ILE A 53 0.78 0.85 -7.37
C ILE A 53 1.03 0.42 -5.93
N ALA A 54 0.36 1.05 -4.96
CA ALA A 54 0.50 0.72 -3.55
C ALA A 54 0.09 -0.74 -3.25
N ALA A 55 -0.99 -1.20 -3.87
CA ALA A 55 -1.47 -2.58 -3.80
C ALA A 55 -0.41 -3.56 -4.34
N TYR A 56 0.10 -3.31 -5.53
CA TYR A 56 1.15 -4.13 -6.13
C TYR A 56 2.41 -4.15 -5.25
N CYS A 57 2.88 -3.01 -4.77
CA CYS A 57 4.05 -2.94 -3.90
C CYS A 57 3.83 -3.70 -2.57
N ALA A 58 2.62 -3.70 -2.01
CA ALA A 58 2.33 -4.41 -0.76
C ALA A 58 2.25 -5.92 -0.97
N TYR A 59 1.61 -6.34 -2.06
CA TYR A 59 1.55 -7.72 -2.49
C TYR A 59 2.96 -8.29 -2.73
N SER A 60 3.75 -7.64 -3.58
CA SER A 60 5.07 -8.13 -3.97
C SER A 60 6.01 -8.21 -2.76
N TYR A 61 5.98 -7.20 -1.88
CA TYR A 61 6.80 -7.24 -0.68
C TYR A 61 6.45 -8.42 0.23
N ALA A 62 5.15 -8.67 0.46
CA ALA A 62 4.69 -9.79 1.28
C ALA A 62 5.04 -11.15 0.66
N LYS A 63 4.98 -11.26 -0.67
CA LYS A 63 5.36 -12.45 -1.42
C LYS A 63 6.86 -12.73 -1.31
N ASP A 64 7.69 -11.69 -1.43
CA ASP A 64 9.15 -11.82 -1.43
C ASP A 64 9.74 -11.97 -0.03
N HIS A 65 9.02 -11.47 0.99
CA HIS A 65 9.44 -11.52 2.41
C HIS A 65 8.40 -12.27 3.27
N PRO A 66 8.21 -13.58 3.04
CA PRO A 66 7.30 -14.36 3.85
C PRO A 66 7.85 -14.44 5.28
N VAL A 67 7.20 -13.75 6.22
CA VAL A 67 7.55 -13.85 7.64
C VAL A 67 7.27 -15.29 8.10
N ARG A 68 8.34 -16.08 8.26
CA ARG A 68 8.35 -17.29 9.09
C ARG A 68 8.32 -16.81 10.53
N VAL A 69 7.16 -16.97 11.16
CA VAL A 69 7.06 -16.97 12.62
C VAL A 69 7.31 -18.40 13.06
#